data_AF-A0A8R2DPM3-F1
#
_entry.id   AF-A0A8R2DPM3-F1
#
_cell.length_a   1.000
_cell.length_b   1.000
_cell.length_c   1.000
_cell.angle_alpha   90.00
_cell.angle_beta   90.00
_cell.angle_gamma   90.00
#
_symmetry.space_group_name_H-M   'P 1'
#
loop_
_entity.id
_entity.type
_entity.pdbx_description
1 polymer ?
#
loop_
_entity_poly.entity_id
_entity_poly.type
_entity_poly.pdbx_seq_one_letter_code
_entity_poly.pdbx_strand_id
1 'polypeptide(L)'
;MDHTEFRVKAKEMVDYIADYLENIRDRRVYPGVQPGYLHKLLPTEAPEKPEKWDDIFKDVDQHIMPGLVHWQSPHMHAYFPALTSYPSIMGDMLSSALNVLCFTWASSPAGTELETIAMNWLGKLLGLPECFLNEKNDSPGGGVIQTTASEATLVSLLAARTRALMELSKLNPELQAAELLGHLICYCSDQAHSSVEKAGLIGLVRMRYIESDEGQSMRGAKLEEAIAADKEKGLVPFWVCATLGTTGSVAFDNLREIGQVCQKHGAWLHVDAAYAGSAFVCPEYRHWLDGVELADSFAFNPSKWLMVNFDCTAMWVKDSTALHRTFNVNPIYLRHENSGKAIDYMVGSQNEDIKKLTLKKINIMNDIDHPKADDNKVDNKFNKNNGVITQIENRNITKVDAVEVSTDVDGNIGKDDDLYDAVGDTKNLHGYNKISHGCGKIIQLEDPNKKELLHWQIPLSRRFRALKLWFVLRNYGVVGIQKHIREGVRLAQKFAALVLADPRFEIPQPSNLGMVAFRLKGDNAFTERLLKRLNARGYIHAVPACFKGIYVIRFTITSQRTTNQDILDDWNEIKIVASEILTDVFGSENGNIAVVKKPRISLKVHLFEPVYFCSSTQMG
;
A
#
# COMPACT_ATOMS: atom_id res chain seq x y z
N MET A 1 35.02 15.16 -6.98
CA MET A 1 35.27 13.79 -6.51
C MET A 1 35.70 12.89 -7.65
N ASP A 2 36.90 12.30 -7.52
CA ASP A 2 37.40 11.24 -8.39
C ASP A 2 37.40 9.87 -7.67
N HIS A 3 37.95 8.83 -8.30
CA HIS A 3 38.03 7.49 -7.70
C HIS A 3 38.92 7.40 -6.46
N THR A 4 39.95 8.25 -6.34
CA THR A 4 40.88 8.25 -5.20
C THR A 4 40.22 8.90 -3.99
N GLU A 5 39.63 10.08 -4.19
CA GLU A 5 38.85 10.80 -3.19
C GLU A 5 37.65 9.95 -2.73
N PHE A 6 36.89 9.36 -3.66
CA PHE A 6 35.78 8.45 -3.34
C PHE A 6 36.21 7.28 -2.45
N ARG A 7 37.37 6.64 -2.72
CA ARG A 7 37.87 5.51 -1.90
C ARG A 7 38.26 5.90 -0.47
N VAL A 8 38.54 7.17 -0.21
CA VAL A 8 38.78 7.70 1.14
C VAL A 8 37.44 8.05 1.78
N LYS A 9 36.65 8.90 1.12
CA LYS A 9 35.38 9.42 1.64
C LYS A 9 34.29 8.36 1.83
N ALA A 10 34.28 7.30 1.02
CA ALA A 10 33.40 6.16 1.22
C ALA A 10 33.77 5.32 2.45
N LYS A 11 35.04 5.30 2.89
CA LYS A 11 35.44 4.63 4.14
C LYS A 11 35.03 5.46 5.35
N GLU A 12 35.32 6.76 5.33
CA GLU A 12 34.85 7.70 6.36
C GLU A 12 33.32 7.61 6.55
N MET A 13 32.56 7.50 5.45
CA MET A 13 31.11 7.27 5.49
C MET A 13 30.71 5.91 6.10
N VAL A 14 31.46 4.83 5.82
CA VAL A 14 31.19 3.50 6.41
C VAL A 14 31.43 3.52 7.92
N ASP A 15 32.53 4.14 8.36
CA ASP A 15 32.87 4.29 9.78
C ASP A 15 31.80 5.14 10.49
N TYR A 16 31.43 6.29 9.92
CA TYR A 16 30.34 7.14 10.44
C TYR A 16 28.99 6.41 10.53
N ILE A 17 28.62 5.60 9.53
CA ILE A 17 27.38 4.81 9.57
C ILE A 17 27.42 3.75 10.67
N ALA A 18 28.60 3.14 10.91
CA ALA A 18 28.77 2.18 12.00
C ALA A 18 28.59 2.87 13.36
N ASP A 19 29.33 3.96 13.59
CA ASP A 19 29.30 4.77 14.82
C ASP A 19 27.89 5.33 15.10
N TYR A 20 27.21 5.84 14.06
CA TYR A 20 25.85 6.35 14.17
C TYR A 20 24.85 5.26 14.61
N LEU A 21 24.93 4.06 14.04
CA LEU A 21 24.02 2.95 14.38
C LEU A 21 24.36 2.28 15.72
N GLU A 22 25.62 2.32 16.16
CA GLU A 22 26.06 1.85 17.47
C GLU A 22 25.58 2.78 18.58
N ASN A 23 25.86 4.09 18.45
CA ASN A 23 25.58 5.09 19.48
C ASN A 23 24.20 5.77 19.31
N ILE A 24 23.27 5.16 18.55
CA ILE A 24 21.96 5.77 18.25
C ILE A 24 21.06 5.96 19.49
N ARG A 25 21.32 5.21 20.57
CA ARG A 25 20.59 5.34 21.85
C ARG A 25 20.76 6.70 22.50
N ASP A 26 21.95 7.29 22.38
CA ASP A 26 22.29 8.57 23.02
C ASP A 26 21.64 9.78 22.30
N ARG A 27 20.98 9.53 21.16
CA ARG A 27 20.34 10.57 20.34
C ARG A 27 18.85 10.68 20.67
N ARG A 28 18.40 11.93 20.82
CA ARG A 28 16.98 12.30 20.95
C ARG A 28 16.17 11.80 19.75
N VAL A 29 15.30 10.81 19.94
CA VAL A 29 14.59 10.11 18.85
C VAL A 29 13.61 10.99 18.09
N TYR A 30 12.87 11.87 18.77
CA TYR A 30 11.93 12.80 18.14
C TYR A 30 12.49 14.24 18.17
N PRO A 31 12.76 14.88 17.02
CA PRO A 31 13.53 16.11 16.96
C PRO A 31 12.78 17.31 17.56
N GLY A 32 13.53 18.25 18.14
CA GLY A 32 13.01 19.45 18.81
C GLY A 32 12.75 20.65 17.88
N VAL A 33 12.54 20.41 16.58
CA VAL A 33 12.48 21.45 15.54
C VAL A 33 11.03 21.84 15.19
N GLN A 34 10.86 22.97 14.52
CA GLN A 34 9.58 23.43 13.99
C GLN A 34 9.56 23.36 12.45
N PRO A 35 8.38 23.28 11.80
CA PRO A 35 8.28 23.33 10.34
C PRO A 35 9.03 24.51 9.74
N GLY A 36 9.81 24.25 8.69
CA GLY A 36 10.63 25.24 8.01
C GLY A 36 11.95 25.63 8.68
N TYR A 37 12.39 24.95 9.76
CA TYR A 37 13.68 25.24 10.40
C TYR A 37 14.87 25.20 9.42
N LEU A 38 14.92 24.19 8.53
CA LEU A 38 16.05 23.94 7.64
C LEU A 38 16.24 25.03 6.57
N HIS A 39 15.15 25.67 6.12
CA HIS A 39 15.21 26.81 5.18
C HIS A 39 15.91 28.05 5.76
N LYS A 40 16.12 28.09 7.10
CA LYS A 40 16.87 29.16 7.77
C LYS A 40 18.35 28.85 7.94
N LEU A 41 18.77 27.63 7.60
CA LEU A 41 20.13 27.12 7.76
C LEU A 41 20.83 26.90 6.42
N LEU A 42 20.09 26.55 5.37
CA LEU A 42 20.63 26.30 4.03
C LEU A 42 20.53 27.53 3.11
N PRO A 43 21.40 27.65 2.10
CA PRO A 43 21.26 28.62 1.02
C PRO A 43 19.92 28.52 0.28
N THR A 44 19.46 29.64 -0.28
CA THR A 44 18.22 29.70 -1.08
C THR A 44 18.39 29.18 -2.51
N GLU A 45 19.62 29.02 -2.98
CA GLU A 45 19.99 28.62 -4.34
C GLU A 45 21.06 27.53 -4.29
N ALA A 46 21.13 26.70 -5.34
CA ALA A 46 22.19 25.69 -5.47
C ALA A 46 23.55 26.36 -5.79
N PRO A 47 24.68 25.81 -5.32
CA PRO A 47 25.98 26.43 -5.53
C PRO A 47 26.42 26.38 -7.01
N GLU A 48 26.84 27.52 -7.57
CA GLU A 48 27.36 27.61 -8.95
C GLU A 48 28.65 26.78 -9.17
N LYS A 49 29.38 26.51 -8.09
CA LYS A 49 30.70 25.87 -8.10
C LYS A 49 30.69 24.70 -7.10
N PRO A 50 31.45 23.62 -7.36
CA PRO A 50 31.50 22.50 -6.44
C PRO A 50 32.06 22.91 -5.09
N GLU A 51 31.33 22.58 -4.03
CA GLU A 51 31.77 22.70 -2.64
C GLU A 51 32.70 21.54 -2.26
N LYS A 52 33.44 21.68 -1.16
CA LYS A 52 34.31 20.59 -0.68
C LYS A 52 33.47 19.53 0.01
N TRP A 53 33.85 18.26 -0.15
CA TRP A 53 33.16 17.16 0.51
C TRP A 53 33.11 17.31 2.03
N ASP A 54 34.18 17.80 2.65
CA ASP A 54 34.26 17.97 4.11
C ASP A 54 33.28 19.03 4.64
N ASP A 55 32.98 20.06 3.84
CA ASP A 55 31.98 21.07 4.18
C ASP A 55 30.56 20.46 4.05
N ILE A 56 30.27 19.77 2.95
CA ILE A 56 28.99 19.05 2.73
C ILE A 56 28.73 18.01 3.84
N PHE A 57 29.74 17.25 4.23
CA PHE A 57 29.60 16.19 5.23
C PHE A 57 29.42 16.75 6.64
N LYS A 58 30.10 17.86 6.97
CA LYS A 58 29.89 18.61 8.21
C LYS A 58 28.45 19.13 8.35
N ASP A 59 27.84 19.59 7.26
CA ASP A 59 26.45 20.06 7.26
C ASP A 59 25.43 18.95 7.56
N VAL A 60 25.78 17.67 7.31
CA VAL A 60 24.96 16.53 7.74
C VAL A 60 24.81 16.51 9.26
N ASP A 61 25.90 16.67 10.01
CA ASP A 61 25.83 16.72 11.48
C ASP A 61 25.25 18.05 12.00
N GLN A 62 25.53 19.18 11.34
CA GLN A 62 25.11 20.50 11.83
C GLN A 62 23.66 20.87 11.50
N HIS A 63 23.12 20.40 10.38
CA HIS A 63 21.85 20.88 9.85
C HIS A 63 20.84 19.76 9.57
N ILE A 64 21.29 18.56 9.17
CA ILE A 64 20.39 17.43 8.87
C ILE A 64 20.08 16.62 10.13
N MET A 65 21.10 16.14 10.85
CA MET A 65 20.98 15.29 12.03
C MET A 65 20.03 15.84 13.12
N PRO A 66 20.03 17.15 13.47
CA PRO A 66 19.15 17.70 14.51
C PRO A 66 17.65 17.64 14.18
N GLY A 67 17.29 17.45 12.91
CA GLY A 67 15.91 17.34 12.43
C GLY A 67 15.48 15.94 12.01
N LEU A 68 16.34 14.92 12.17
CA LEU A 68 15.96 13.54 11.88
C LEU A 68 15.08 12.97 13.01
N VAL A 69 14.10 12.15 12.63
CA VAL A 69 13.55 11.12 13.52
C VAL A 69 14.49 9.92 13.43
N HIS A 70 15.04 9.45 14.55
CA HIS A 70 16.01 8.35 14.55
C HIS A 70 15.33 6.97 14.49
N TRP A 71 14.77 6.62 13.33
CA TRP A 71 13.98 5.40 13.06
C TRP A 71 14.62 4.06 13.46
N GLN A 72 15.96 4.00 13.60
CA GLN A 72 16.69 2.78 13.98
C GLN A 72 16.98 2.68 15.48
N SER A 73 16.61 3.72 16.26
CA SER A 73 16.79 3.74 17.71
C SER A 73 15.90 2.69 18.39
N PRO A 74 16.38 2.00 19.44
CA PRO A 74 15.54 1.15 20.29
C PRO A 74 14.32 1.89 20.87
N HIS A 75 14.46 3.19 21.14
CA HIS A 75 13.43 4.06 21.74
C HIS A 75 12.42 4.63 20.71
N MET A 76 12.52 4.19 19.44
CA MET A 76 11.52 4.46 18.41
C MET A 76 10.39 3.43 18.51
N HIS A 77 9.18 3.87 18.88
CA HIS A 77 8.00 3.00 19.01
C HIS A 77 6.82 3.43 18.14
N ALA A 78 6.98 4.51 17.37
CA ALA A 78 5.97 5.02 16.47
C ALA A 78 5.77 4.11 15.24
N TYR A 79 4.58 4.20 14.64
CA TYR A 79 4.19 3.51 13.40
C TYR A 79 4.43 1.99 13.48
N PHE A 80 5.03 1.41 12.44
CA PHE A 80 5.66 0.08 12.44
C PHE A 80 7.15 0.25 12.17
N PRO A 81 7.99 -0.77 12.43
CA PRO A 81 9.43 -0.68 12.21
C PRO A 81 9.72 -0.41 10.73
N ALA A 82 10.87 0.20 10.44
CA ALA A 82 11.39 0.38 9.09
C ALA A 82 12.90 0.06 9.12
N LEU A 83 13.24 -1.21 9.34
CA LEU A 83 14.57 -1.60 9.81
C LEU A 83 15.61 -1.69 8.70
N THR A 84 16.79 -1.13 8.96
CA THR A 84 18.01 -1.34 8.17
C THR A 84 18.93 -2.38 8.80
N SER A 85 19.84 -2.93 8.01
CA SER A 85 20.93 -3.80 8.48
C SER A 85 22.18 -3.61 7.63
N TYR A 86 23.35 -3.89 8.19
CA TYR A 86 24.62 -3.84 7.44
C TYR A 86 24.61 -4.63 6.12
N PRO A 87 24.13 -5.91 6.04
CA PRO A 87 24.00 -6.60 4.75
C PRO A 87 23.03 -5.90 3.78
N SER A 88 21.97 -5.26 4.27
CA SER A 88 21.06 -4.50 3.40
C SER A 88 21.73 -3.24 2.85
N ILE A 89 22.43 -2.47 3.70
CA ILE A 89 23.20 -1.28 3.31
C ILE A 89 24.26 -1.64 2.28
N MET A 90 25.03 -2.72 2.50
CA MET A 90 26.03 -3.19 1.54
C MET A 90 25.42 -3.64 0.21
N GLY A 91 24.26 -4.31 0.24
CA GLY A 91 23.54 -4.71 -0.97
C GLY A 91 22.99 -3.52 -1.76
N ASP A 92 22.46 -2.50 -1.10
CA ASP A 92 21.97 -1.27 -1.76
C ASP A 92 23.15 -0.42 -2.26
N MET A 93 24.26 -0.32 -1.52
CA MET A 93 25.48 0.35 -1.98
C MET A 93 26.02 -0.28 -3.27
N LEU A 94 26.04 -1.62 -3.36
CA LEU A 94 26.41 -2.31 -4.60
C LEU A 94 25.36 -2.11 -5.71
N SER A 95 24.06 -2.14 -5.38
CA SER A 95 22.99 -1.83 -6.35
C SER A 95 23.12 -0.41 -6.92
N SER A 96 23.48 0.57 -6.10
CA SER A 96 23.68 1.97 -6.50
C SER A 96 24.93 2.14 -7.35
N ALA A 97 26.02 1.42 -7.05
CA ALA A 97 27.24 1.43 -7.86
C ALA A 97 27.06 0.75 -9.23
N LEU A 98 26.25 -0.31 -9.30
CA LEU A 98 25.91 -0.98 -10.56
C LEU A 98 24.93 -0.15 -11.40
N ASN A 99 23.99 0.54 -10.76
CA ASN A 99 22.97 1.41 -11.36
C ASN A 99 22.23 0.80 -12.58
N VAL A 100 22.04 -0.52 -12.59
CA VAL A 100 21.33 -1.22 -13.66
C VAL A 100 19.82 -1.03 -13.54
N LEU A 101 19.16 -0.89 -14.68
CA LEU A 101 17.71 -0.88 -14.79
C LEU A 101 17.23 -2.26 -15.26
N CYS A 102 16.20 -2.80 -14.62
CA CYS A 102 15.76 -4.20 -14.78
C CYS A 102 14.34 -4.29 -15.35
N PHE A 103 13.95 -3.40 -16.28
CA PHE A 103 12.58 -3.31 -16.80
C PHE A 103 12.22 -4.43 -17.79
N THR A 104 13.22 -4.93 -18.53
CA THR A 104 13.17 -6.19 -19.28
C THR A 104 14.28 -7.12 -18.82
N TRP A 105 14.13 -8.41 -19.09
CA TRP A 105 15.22 -9.37 -18.92
C TRP A 105 16.47 -8.94 -19.69
N ALA A 106 16.32 -8.41 -20.92
CA ALA A 106 17.47 -7.95 -21.72
C ALA A 106 18.16 -6.69 -21.15
N SER A 107 17.45 -5.83 -20.42
CA SER A 107 18.05 -4.64 -19.80
C SER A 107 19.00 -4.98 -18.65
N SER A 108 18.72 -6.05 -17.90
CA SER A 108 19.63 -6.61 -16.90
C SER A 108 19.21 -8.04 -16.48
N PRO A 109 19.75 -9.10 -17.11
CA PRO A 109 19.31 -10.47 -16.84
C PRO A 109 19.45 -10.86 -15.37
N ALA A 110 20.61 -10.58 -14.76
CA ALA A 110 20.86 -10.86 -13.35
C ALA A 110 19.89 -10.13 -12.41
N GLY A 111 19.41 -8.94 -12.81
CA GLY A 111 18.39 -8.18 -12.08
C GLY A 111 17.06 -8.92 -11.99
N THR A 112 16.57 -9.40 -13.14
CA THR A 112 15.35 -10.20 -13.23
C THR A 112 15.51 -11.55 -12.53
N GLU A 113 16.52 -12.34 -12.91
CA GLU A 113 16.70 -13.72 -12.47
C GLU A 113 16.84 -13.82 -10.94
N LEU A 114 17.66 -12.95 -10.34
CA LEU A 114 17.85 -12.92 -8.88
C LEU A 114 16.58 -12.52 -8.14
N GLU A 115 15.72 -11.68 -8.73
CA GLU A 115 14.42 -11.37 -8.14
C GLU A 115 13.50 -12.58 -8.12
N THR A 116 13.42 -13.36 -9.21
CA THR A 116 12.60 -14.60 -9.23
C THR A 116 13.07 -15.57 -8.14
N ILE A 117 14.38 -15.72 -7.97
CA ILE A 117 14.98 -16.61 -6.96
C ILE A 117 14.69 -16.09 -5.56
N ALA A 118 14.89 -14.80 -5.30
CA ALA A 118 14.65 -14.20 -3.98
C ALA A 118 13.16 -14.22 -3.60
N MET A 119 12.26 -13.99 -4.55
CA MET A 119 10.81 -14.07 -4.33
C MET A 119 10.32 -15.51 -4.14
N ASN A 120 10.92 -16.49 -4.83
CA ASN A 120 10.65 -17.92 -4.59
C ASN A 120 11.13 -18.35 -3.20
N TRP A 121 12.34 -17.96 -2.80
CA TRP A 121 12.85 -18.22 -1.45
C TRP A 121 11.93 -17.61 -0.40
N LEU A 122 11.56 -16.33 -0.56
CA LEU A 122 10.73 -15.63 0.40
C LEU A 122 9.31 -16.20 0.48
N GLY A 123 8.68 -16.56 -0.64
CA GLY A 123 7.36 -17.22 -0.65
C GLY A 123 7.38 -18.56 0.08
N LYS A 124 8.40 -19.39 -0.16
CA LYS A 124 8.63 -20.66 0.56
C LYS A 124 8.88 -20.44 2.06
N LEU A 125 9.61 -19.37 2.44
CA LEU A 125 9.87 -19.02 3.83
C LEU A 125 8.62 -18.55 4.59
N LEU A 126 7.68 -17.89 3.91
CA LEU A 126 6.38 -17.52 4.49
C LEU A 126 5.43 -18.71 4.59
N GLY A 127 5.62 -19.75 3.78
CA GLY A 127 4.67 -20.85 3.63
C GLY A 127 3.52 -20.52 2.67
N LEU A 128 3.75 -19.65 1.67
CA LEU A 128 2.76 -19.38 0.63
C LEU A 128 2.55 -20.62 -0.28
N PRO A 129 1.32 -20.85 -0.78
CA PRO A 129 1.04 -21.88 -1.78
C PRO A 129 1.92 -21.81 -3.03
N GLU A 130 2.20 -22.96 -3.65
CA GLU A 130 3.06 -23.04 -4.83
C GLU A 130 2.58 -22.21 -6.02
N CYS A 131 1.27 -21.93 -6.13
CA CYS A 131 0.71 -21.07 -7.17
C CYS A 131 1.16 -19.61 -7.08
N PHE A 132 1.82 -19.20 -5.99
CA PHE A 132 2.46 -17.89 -5.87
C PHE A 132 3.95 -17.92 -6.23
N LEU A 133 4.54 -19.06 -6.61
CA LEU A 133 5.98 -19.12 -6.91
C LEU A 133 6.23 -18.89 -8.41
N ASN A 134 7.29 -18.15 -8.75
CA ASN A 134 7.79 -17.98 -10.12
C ASN A 134 8.44 -19.28 -10.69
N GLU A 135 8.27 -20.43 -10.03
CA GLU A 135 8.84 -21.71 -10.48
C GLU A 135 8.04 -22.30 -11.66
N LYS A 136 8.68 -23.13 -12.49
CA LYS A 136 8.05 -23.76 -13.66
C LYS A 136 7.12 -24.93 -13.27
N ASN A 137 6.17 -24.68 -12.38
CA ASN A 137 5.18 -25.64 -11.88
C ASN A 137 3.84 -25.48 -12.63
N ASP A 138 3.90 -25.05 -13.90
CA ASP A 138 2.77 -24.61 -14.74
C ASP A 138 1.84 -23.52 -14.15
N SER A 139 2.21 -22.92 -13.02
CA SER A 139 1.50 -21.78 -12.45
C SER A 139 1.62 -20.52 -13.33
N PRO A 140 0.52 -19.75 -13.52
CA PRO A 140 0.57 -18.41 -14.10
C PRO A 140 0.92 -17.32 -13.08
N GLY A 141 1.19 -17.68 -11.82
CA GLY A 141 1.51 -16.75 -10.74
C GLY A 141 3.00 -16.47 -10.55
N GLY A 142 3.34 -15.90 -9.40
CA GLY A 142 4.71 -15.61 -8.99
C GLY A 142 4.81 -14.36 -8.11
N GLY A 143 6.03 -13.92 -7.83
CA GLY A 143 6.35 -12.72 -7.04
C GLY A 143 7.13 -11.63 -7.79
N VAL A 144 7.00 -10.40 -7.31
CA VAL A 144 7.70 -9.17 -7.75
C VAL A 144 8.01 -8.24 -6.56
N ILE A 145 9.10 -7.48 -6.63
CA ILE A 145 9.45 -6.47 -5.61
C ILE A 145 8.94 -5.08 -6.01
N GLN A 146 7.87 -4.64 -5.37
CA GLN A 146 7.31 -3.28 -5.43
C GLN A 146 8.05 -2.30 -4.49
N THR A 147 7.75 -1.01 -4.61
CA THR A 147 8.30 0.02 -3.72
C THR A 147 7.59 -0.01 -2.35
N THR A 148 6.25 -0.03 -2.35
CA THR A 148 5.42 0.09 -1.13
C THR A 148 4.23 -0.88 -1.12
N ALA A 149 3.73 -1.25 0.07
CA ALA A 149 2.44 -1.95 0.20
C ALA A 149 1.31 -1.17 -0.48
N SER A 150 1.28 0.15 -0.38
CA SER A 150 0.29 1.00 -1.05
C SER A 150 0.28 0.82 -2.57
N GLU A 151 1.47 0.70 -3.18
CA GLU A 151 1.63 0.40 -4.60
C GLU A 151 1.15 -1.02 -4.91
N ALA A 152 1.48 -2.02 -4.08
CA ALA A 152 1.01 -3.40 -4.25
C ALA A 152 -0.52 -3.53 -4.17
N THR A 153 -1.16 -2.85 -3.21
CA THR A 153 -2.61 -2.76 -3.08
C THR A 153 -3.22 -2.13 -4.33
N LEU A 154 -2.71 -0.99 -4.78
CA LEU A 154 -3.19 -0.31 -5.99
C LEU A 154 -3.00 -1.18 -7.24
N VAL A 155 -1.86 -1.83 -7.41
CA VAL A 155 -1.59 -2.77 -8.51
C VAL A 155 -2.63 -3.90 -8.53
N SER A 156 -2.96 -4.47 -7.36
CA SER A 156 -3.98 -5.53 -7.27
C SER A 156 -5.39 -5.02 -7.59
N LEU A 157 -5.75 -3.82 -7.12
CA LEU A 157 -7.06 -3.21 -7.36
C LEU A 157 -7.23 -2.88 -8.84
N LEU A 158 -6.20 -2.31 -9.48
CA LEU A 158 -6.21 -2.03 -10.92
C LEU A 158 -6.29 -3.32 -11.74
N ALA A 159 -5.57 -4.39 -11.36
CA ALA A 159 -5.66 -5.70 -12.00
C ALA A 159 -7.07 -6.30 -11.92
N ALA A 160 -7.67 -6.29 -10.74
CA ALA A 160 -9.05 -6.74 -10.54
C ALA A 160 -10.08 -5.89 -11.28
N ARG A 161 -9.88 -4.56 -11.32
CA ARG A 161 -10.72 -3.61 -12.06
C ARG A 161 -10.68 -3.89 -13.56
N THR A 162 -9.50 -4.09 -14.14
CA THR A 162 -9.34 -4.47 -15.56
C THR A 162 -10.03 -5.80 -15.84
N ARG A 163 -9.83 -6.82 -14.99
CA ARG A 163 -10.51 -8.13 -15.07
C ARG A 163 -12.03 -7.97 -15.11
N ALA A 164 -12.59 -7.20 -14.17
CA ALA A 164 -14.04 -6.97 -14.09
C ALA A 164 -14.59 -6.17 -15.29
N LEU A 165 -13.90 -5.10 -15.72
CA LEU A 165 -14.32 -4.29 -16.87
C LEU A 165 -14.31 -5.12 -18.17
N MET A 166 -13.31 -5.97 -18.39
CA MET A 166 -13.26 -6.84 -19.58
C MET A 166 -14.47 -7.77 -19.66
N GLU A 167 -14.86 -8.42 -18.55
CA GLU A 167 -16.02 -9.29 -18.54
C GLU A 167 -17.35 -8.51 -18.66
N LEU A 168 -17.45 -7.34 -18.03
CA LEU A 168 -18.63 -6.48 -18.18
C LEU A 168 -18.78 -5.95 -19.62
N SER A 169 -17.69 -5.61 -20.32
CA SER A 169 -17.73 -5.18 -21.72
C SER A 169 -18.13 -6.31 -22.68
N LYS A 170 -17.80 -7.58 -22.37
CA LYS A 170 -18.31 -8.72 -23.16
C LYS A 170 -19.81 -8.91 -23.02
N LEU A 171 -20.35 -8.61 -21.84
CA LEU A 171 -21.77 -8.75 -21.52
C LEU A 171 -22.62 -7.54 -21.96
N ASN A 172 -22.01 -6.35 -22.07
CA ASN A 172 -22.66 -5.09 -22.42
C ASN A 172 -21.78 -4.34 -23.45
N PRO A 173 -21.62 -4.86 -24.68
CA PRO A 173 -20.71 -4.32 -25.69
C PRO A 173 -21.07 -2.91 -26.20
N GLU A 174 -22.29 -2.45 -25.92
CA GLU A 174 -22.78 -1.11 -26.21
C GLU A 174 -22.34 -0.03 -25.19
N LEU A 175 -21.88 -0.42 -23.99
CA LEU A 175 -21.53 0.52 -22.92
C LEU A 175 -20.03 0.84 -22.91
N GLN A 176 -19.67 2.10 -22.66
CA GLN A 176 -18.27 2.49 -22.53
C GLN A 176 -17.67 2.02 -21.20
N ALA A 177 -16.36 1.76 -21.19
CA ALA A 177 -15.66 1.32 -19.98
C ALA A 177 -15.78 2.31 -18.81
N ALA A 178 -15.95 3.60 -19.08
CA ALA A 178 -16.18 4.64 -18.08
C ALA A 178 -17.56 4.53 -17.41
N GLU A 179 -18.60 4.10 -18.14
CA GLU A 179 -19.93 3.84 -17.60
C GLU A 179 -19.91 2.57 -16.74
N LEU A 180 -19.30 1.50 -17.27
CA LEU A 180 -19.13 0.22 -16.56
C LEU A 180 -18.33 0.37 -15.24
N LEU A 181 -17.32 1.26 -15.23
CA LEU A 181 -16.57 1.60 -14.01
C LEU A 181 -17.48 2.15 -12.91
N GLY A 182 -18.50 2.92 -13.29
CA GLY A 182 -19.50 3.45 -12.36
C GLY A 182 -20.27 2.38 -11.58
N HIS A 183 -20.34 1.14 -12.07
CA HIS A 183 -21.01 0.02 -11.39
C HIS A 183 -20.09 -0.76 -10.43
N LEU A 184 -18.77 -0.57 -10.50
CA LEU A 184 -17.82 -1.34 -9.70
C LEU A 184 -17.80 -0.88 -8.22
N ILE A 185 -17.80 -1.85 -7.31
CA ILE A 185 -17.65 -1.63 -5.87
C ILE A 185 -16.64 -2.62 -5.26
N CYS A 186 -15.81 -2.09 -4.35
CA CYS A 186 -14.77 -2.82 -3.64
C CYS A 186 -14.89 -2.63 -2.12
N TYR A 187 -14.28 -3.53 -1.35
CA TYR A 187 -14.51 -3.67 0.08
C TYR A 187 -13.21 -3.80 0.88
N CYS A 188 -13.23 -3.36 2.13
CA CYS A 188 -12.16 -3.61 3.10
C CYS A 188 -12.68 -3.50 4.54
N SER A 189 -11.90 -3.98 5.50
CA SER A 189 -12.14 -3.77 6.93
C SER A 189 -12.17 -2.27 7.27
N ASP A 190 -13.00 -1.85 8.22
CA ASP A 190 -12.93 -0.51 8.82
C ASP A 190 -11.60 -0.25 9.59
N GLN A 191 -10.77 -1.28 9.78
CA GLN A 191 -9.41 -1.22 10.31
C GLN A 191 -8.31 -1.27 9.25
N ALA A 192 -8.68 -1.30 7.96
CA ALA A 192 -7.72 -1.34 6.86
C ALA A 192 -6.83 -0.08 6.85
N HIS A 193 -5.62 -0.20 6.31
CA HIS A 193 -4.73 0.95 6.18
C HIS A 193 -5.28 1.93 5.12
N SER A 194 -5.07 3.24 5.33
CA SER A 194 -5.57 4.31 4.44
C SER A 194 -5.04 4.24 2.99
N SER A 195 -4.04 3.40 2.72
CA SER A 195 -3.65 3.06 1.35
C SER A 195 -4.74 2.35 0.56
N VAL A 196 -5.66 1.62 1.21
CA VAL A 196 -6.77 0.92 0.56
C VAL A 196 -7.79 1.94 0.05
N GLU A 197 -8.20 2.88 0.90
CA GLU A 197 -9.02 4.03 0.50
C GLU A 197 -8.37 4.83 -0.63
N LYS A 198 -7.08 5.17 -0.48
CA LYS A 198 -6.33 5.91 -1.48
C LYS A 198 -6.20 5.15 -2.80
N ALA A 199 -6.11 3.82 -2.78
CA ALA A 199 -6.16 3.00 -3.98
C ALA A 199 -7.55 3.03 -4.64
N GLY A 200 -8.63 3.07 -3.86
CA GLY A 200 -9.99 3.30 -4.36
C GLY A 200 -10.16 4.66 -5.04
N LEU A 201 -9.66 5.73 -4.39
CA LEU A 201 -9.66 7.10 -4.94
C LEU A 201 -8.88 7.21 -6.26
N ILE A 202 -7.65 6.69 -6.31
CA ILE A 202 -6.83 6.67 -7.55
C ILE A 202 -7.45 5.75 -8.61
N GLY A 203 -8.07 4.64 -8.19
CA GLY A 203 -8.76 3.70 -9.06
C GLY A 203 -10.11 4.20 -9.60
N LEU A 204 -10.64 5.31 -9.08
CA LEU A 204 -11.98 5.85 -9.37
C LEU A 204 -13.09 4.79 -9.18
N VAL A 205 -12.99 4.01 -8.10
CA VAL A 205 -13.96 2.95 -7.74
C VAL A 205 -14.65 3.24 -6.42
N ARG A 206 -15.90 2.80 -6.28
CA ARG A 206 -16.63 2.93 -5.01
C ARG A 206 -16.02 1.97 -3.99
N MET A 207 -15.76 2.45 -2.78
CA MET A 207 -15.25 1.67 -1.65
C MET A 207 -16.33 1.56 -0.58
N ARG A 208 -16.46 0.39 0.05
CA ARG A 208 -17.29 0.18 1.24
C ARG A 208 -16.48 -0.46 2.37
N TYR A 209 -16.45 0.21 3.51
CA TYR A 209 -15.91 -0.36 4.74
C TYR A 209 -16.88 -1.39 5.32
N ILE A 210 -16.32 -2.51 5.78
CA ILE A 210 -17.02 -3.55 6.52
C ILE A 210 -16.69 -3.37 8.00
N GLU A 211 -17.71 -3.24 8.84
CA GLU A 211 -17.52 -3.14 10.28
C GLU A 211 -16.83 -4.41 10.83
N SER A 212 -15.79 -4.20 11.63
CA SER A 212 -15.04 -5.29 12.27
C SER A 212 -15.65 -5.71 13.62
N ASP A 213 -15.40 -6.98 13.99
CA ASP A 213 -15.87 -7.55 15.25
C ASP A 213 -15.16 -6.95 16.49
N GLU A 214 -15.45 -7.48 17.68
CA GLU A 214 -14.87 -6.98 18.94
C GLU A 214 -13.33 -7.14 18.98
N GLY A 215 -12.80 -8.16 18.29
CA GLY A 215 -11.38 -8.39 18.07
C GLY A 215 -10.81 -7.64 16.86
N GLN A 216 -11.56 -6.69 16.30
CA GLN A 216 -11.18 -5.85 15.18
C GLN A 216 -10.85 -6.63 13.89
N SER A 217 -11.47 -7.82 13.73
CA SER A 217 -11.40 -8.65 12.53
C SER A 217 -12.58 -8.41 11.60
N MET A 218 -12.35 -8.23 10.29
CA MET A 218 -13.40 -8.38 9.28
C MET A 218 -13.79 -9.86 9.15
N ARG A 219 -15.10 -10.11 9.08
CA ARG A 219 -15.71 -11.46 9.10
C ARG A 219 -16.54 -11.72 7.86
N GLY A 220 -16.59 -12.97 7.41
CA GLY A 220 -17.25 -13.32 6.14
C GLY A 220 -18.73 -12.99 6.12
N ALA A 221 -19.44 -13.17 7.24
CA ALA A 221 -20.87 -12.89 7.33
C ALA A 221 -21.23 -11.42 7.04
N LYS A 222 -20.44 -10.46 7.55
CA LYS A 222 -20.65 -9.03 7.31
C LYS A 222 -20.25 -8.60 5.90
N LEU A 223 -19.22 -9.23 5.32
CA LEU A 223 -18.86 -9.04 3.92
C LEU A 223 -19.94 -9.57 2.97
N GLU A 224 -20.48 -10.76 3.23
CA GLU A 224 -21.59 -11.36 2.47
C GLU A 224 -22.85 -10.49 2.52
N GLU A 225 -23.24 -10.00 3.70
CA GLU A 225 -24.36 -9.06 3.89
C GLU A 225 -24.17 -7.77 3.06
N ALA A 226 -22.97 -7.19 3.10
CA ALA A 226 -22.66 -6.00 2.32
C ALA A 226 -22.73 -6.23 0.81
N ILE A 227 -22.11 -7.32 0.34
CA ILE A 227 -22.09 -7.72 -1.08
C ILE A 227 -23.51 -8.00 -1.60
N ALA A 228 -24.36 -8.69 -0.82
CA ALA A 228 -25.74 -8.94 -1.19
C ALA A 228 -26.52 -7.63 -1.37
N ALA A 229 -26.47 -6.75 -0.36
CA ALA A 229 -27.15 -5.46 -0.39
C ALA A 229 -26.66 -4.52 -1.50
N ASP A 230 -25.41 -4.63 -1.95
CA ASP A 230 -24.88 -3.82 -3.06
C ASP A 230 -25.18 -4.44 -4.44
N LYS A 231 -25.29 -5.77 -4.54
CA LYS A 231 -25.84 -6.44 -5.73
C LYS A 231 -27.31 -6.09 -5.97
N GLU A 232 -28.11 -5.97 -4.91
CA GLU A 232 -29.51 -5.51 -4.99
C GLU A 232 -29.63 -4.09 -5.57
N LYS A 233 -28.61 -3.24 -5.39
CA LYS A 233 -28.52 -1.89 -5.98
C LYS A 233 -27.94 -1.88 -7.41
N GLY A 234 -27.69 -3.04 -8.01
CA GLY A 234 -27.08 -3.14 -9.35
C GLY A 234 -25.59 -2.77 -9.40
N LEU A 235 -24.87 -2.89 -8.27
CA LEU A 235 -23.42 -2.76 -8.23
C LEU A 235 -22.74 -4.13 -8.42
N VAL A 236 -21.49 -4.09 -8.88
CA VAL A 236 -20.68 -5.27 -9.20
C VAL A 236 -19.50 -5.36 -8.22
N PRO A 237 -19.58 -6.25 -7.22
CA PRO A 237 -18.48 -6.60 -6.33
C PRO A 237 -17.31 -7.17 -7.13
N PHE A 238 -16.13 -6.55 -7.07
CA PHE A 238 -14.97 -6.97 -7.88
C PHE A 238 -13.66 -7.18 -7.11
N TRP A 239 -13.49 -6.56 -5.93
CA TRP A 239 -12.24 -6.63 -5.16
C TRP A 239 -12.48 -6.45 -3.65
N VAL A 240 -11.71 -7.16 -2.84
CA VAL A 240 -11.71 -7.10 -1.37
C VAL A 240 -10.27 -7.06 -0.85
N CYS A 241 -9.99 -6.15 0.08
CA CYS A 241 -8.77 -6.17 0.88
C CYS A 241 -9.03 -6.86 2.22
N ALA A 242 -8.30 -7.93 2.51
CA ALA A 242 -8.18 -8.48 3.85
C ALA A 242 -6.81 -8.10 4.45
N THR A 243 -6.81 -7.65 5.71
CA THR A 243 -5.62 -7.14 6.40
C THR A 243 -5.14 -8.14 7.45
N LEU A 244 -3.88 -8.58 7.34
CA LEU A 244 -3.19 -9.36 8.36
C LEU A 244 -2.22 -8.46 9.12
N GLY A 245 -2.59 -8.09 10.34
CA GLY A 245 -1.85 -7.12 11.16
C GLY A 245 -2.25 -5.68 10.84
N THR A 246 -3.48 -5.31 11.16
CA THR A 246 -4.04 -3.95 10.98
C THR A 246 -3.17 -2.88 11.63
N THR A 247 -3.22 -1.66 11.09
CA THR A 247 -2.32 -0.57 11.53
C THR A 247 -2.56 -0.18 12.99
N GLY A 248 -3.83 -0.12 13.41
CA GLY A 248 -4.22 0.28 14.75
C GLY A 248 -3.73 -0.67 15.83
N SER A 249 -4.21 -1.93 15.79
CA SER A 249 -4.10 -2.92 16.87
C SER A 249 -3.29 -4.18 16.53
N VAL A 250 -2.87 -4.37 15.28
CA VAL A 250 -2.38 -5.67 14.78
C VAL A 250 -3.47 -6.75 14.92
N ALA A 251 -4.69 -6.41 14.55
CA ALA A 251 -5.77 -7.37 14.33
C ALA A 251 -5.57 -8.13 13.01
N PHE A 252 -6.29 -9.24 12.83
CA PHE A 252 -6.21 -10.09 11.65
C PHE A 252 -7.61 -10.39 11.12
N ASP A 253 -7.88 -10.00 9.89
CA ASP A 253 -9.12 -10.34 9.19
C ASP A 253 -9.20 -11.87 8.94
N ASN A 254 -10.40 -12.47 9.03
CA ASN A 254 -10.56 -13.91 8.89
C ASN A 254 -10.49 -14.35 7.41
N LEU A 255 -9.28 -14.67 6.95
CA LEU A 255 -9.02 -14.98 5.54
C LEU A 255 -9.83 -16.15 4.98
N ARG A 256 -10.05 -17.23 5.74
CA ARG A 256 -10.83 -18.36 5.25
C ARG A 256 -12.29 -17.99 5.01
N GLU A 257 -12.92 -17.29 5.96
CA GLU A 257 -14.29 -16.79 5.79
C GLU A 257 -14.39 -15.80 4.62
N ILE A 258 -13.47 -14.83 4.55
CA ILE A 258 -13.46 -13.81 3.50
C ILE A 258 -13.20 -14.42 2.11
N GLY A 259 -12.23 -15.31 1.99
CA GLY A 259 -11.88 -15.98 0.73
C GLY A 259 -13.01 -16.84 0.17
N GLN A 260 -13.77 -17.51 1.03
CA GLN A 260 -14.98 -18.25 0.62
C GLN A 260 -16.04 -17.32 0.03
N VAL A 261 -16.27 -16.15 0.65
CA VAL A 261 -17.20 -15.12 0.14
C VAL A 261 -16.68 -14.52 -1.18
N CYS A 262 -15.39 -14.19 -1.27
CA CYS A 262 -14.78 -13.69 -2.51
C CYS A 262 -14.94 -14.68 -3.67
N GLN A 263 -14.64 -15.96 -3.47
CA GLN A 263 -14.82 -17.01 -4.48
C GLN A 263 -16.27 -17.19 -4.91
N LYS A 264 -17.21 -17.21 -3.95
CA LYS A 264 -18.66 -17.32 -4.21
C LYS A 264 -19.17 -16.20 -5.12
N HIS A 265 -18.60 -15.00 -5.01
CA HIS A 265 -19.05 -13.81 -5.74
C HIS A 265 -18.16 -13.38 -6.92
N GLY A 266 -17.02 -14.06 -7.15
CA GLY A 266 -16.06 -13.73 -8.21
C GLY A 266 -15.18 -12.51 -7.92
N ALA A 267 -15.17 -12.01 -6.68
CA ALA A 267 -14.37 -10.86 -6.28
C ALA A 267 -12.91 -11.26 -6.05
N TRP A 268 -11.97 -10.40 -6.46
CA TRP A 268 -10.54 -10.56 -6.21
C TRP A 268 -10.24 -10.39 -4.72
N LEU A 269 -9.54 -11.34 -4.10
CA LEU A 269 -9.03 -11.20 -2.73
C LEU A 269 -7.56 -10.78 -2.74
N HIS A 270 -7.30 -9.56 -2.27
CA HIS A 270 -5.96 -9.07 -1.94
C HIS A 270 -5.71 -9.18 -0.43
N VAL A 271 -4.55 -9.70 -0.05
CA VAL A 271 -4.09 -9.75 1.35
C VAL A 271 -3.00 -8.72 1.57
N ASP A 272 -3.30 -7.69 2.36
CA ASP A 272 -2.31 -6.76 2.91
C ASP A 272 -1.78 -7.33 4.24
N ALA A 273 -0.56 -7.84 4.21
CA ALA A 273 0.17 -8.30 5.38
C ALA A 273 1.37 -7.39 5.70
N ALA A 274 1.37 -6.11 5.29
CA ALA A 274 2.53 -5.22 5.27
C ALA A 274 3.49 -5.35 6.47
N TYR A 275 2.96 -5.37 7.70
CA TYR A 275 3.75 -5.60 8.91
C TYR A 275 3.87 -7.09 9.26
N ALA A 276 2.73 -7.77 9.50
CA ALA A 276 2.72 -9.12 10.08
C ALA A 276 3.29 -10.20 9.14
N GLY A 277 3.39 -9.95 7.83
CA GLY A 277 3.97 -10.87 6.86
C GLY A 277 5.38 -11.33 7.24
N SER A 278 6.19 -10.47 7.84
CA SER A 278 7.54 -10.85 8.31
C SER A 278 7.49 -11.94 9.40
N ALA A 279 6.41 -12.01 10.17
CA ALA A 279 6.24 -12.99 11.23
C ALA A 279 6.01 -14.42 10.69
N PHE A 280 5.41 -14.58 9.51
CA PHE A 280 5.11 -15.89 8.93
C PHE A 280 6.35 -16.69 8.49
N VAL A 281 7.54 -16.09 8.55
CA VAL A 281 8.82 -16.82 8.52
C VAL A 281 8.96 -17.78 9.71
N CYS A 282 8.28 -17.51 10.83
CA CYS A 282 8.16 -18.40 11.98
C CYS A 282 6.87 -19.25 11.86
N PRO A 283 6.95 -20.59 11.81
CA PRO A 283 5.78 -21.45 11.61
C PRO A 283 4.63 -21.25 12.60
N GLU A 284 4.93 -20.91 13.85
CA GLU A 284 3.95 -20.70 14.92
C GLU A 284 2.96 -19.54 14.64
N TYR A 285 3.34 -18.55 13.82
CA TYR A 285 2.46 -17.43 13.45
C TYR A 285 1.68 -17.68 12.15
N ARG A 286 1.91 -18.79 11.44
CA ARG A 286 1.23 -19.09 10.17
C ARG A 286 -0.24 -19.48 10.32
N HIS A 287 -0.75 -19.64 11.54
CA HIS A 287 -2.18 -19.89 11.76
C HIS A 287 -3.07 -18.74 11.25
N TRP A 288 -2.55 -17.50 11.19
CA TRP A 288 -3.22 -16.36 10.54
C TRP A 288 -3.18 -16.38 9.00
N LEU A 289 -2.48 -17.34 8.37
CA LEU A 289 -2.54 -17.56 6.92
C LEU A 289 -3.63 -18.57 6.51
N ASP A 290 -4.46 -19.05 7.43
CA ASP A 290 -5.54 -19.98 7.08
C ASP A 290 -6.53 -19.33 6.09
N GLY A 291 -6.58 -19.86 4.85
CA GLY A 291 -7.35 -19.30 3.73
C GLY A 291 -6.52 -18.53 2.70
N VAL A 292 -5.19 -18.40 2.87
CA VAL A 292 -4.31 -17.71 1.89
C VAL A 292 -4.32 -18.36 0.50
N GLU A 293 -4.65 -19.65 0.39
CA GLU A 293 -4.81 -20.35 -0.88
C GLU A 293 -6.03 -19.87 -1.70
N LEU A 294 -6.96 -19.17 -1.04
CA LEU A 294 -8.14 -18.56 -1.65
C LEU A 294 -7.84 -17.15 -2.21
N ALA A 295 -6.70 -16.54 -1.86
CA ALA A 295 -6.32 -15.21 -2.31
C ALA A 295 -5.87 -15.18 -3.79
N ASP A 296 -6.17 -14.08 -4.48
CA ASP A 296 -5.65 -13.76 -5.80
C ASP A 296 -4.28 -13.06 -5.71
N SER A 297 -4.03 -12.29 -4.63
CA SER A 297 -2.72 -11.66 -4.36
C SER A 297 -2.40 -11.48 -2.87
N PHE A 298 -1.11 -11.46 -2.54
CA PHE A 298 -0.58 -11.28 -1.19
C PHE A 298 0.58 -10.28 -1.22
N ALA A 299 0.67 -9.35 -0.27
CA ALA A 299 1.79 -8.43 -0.16
C ALA A 299 2.26 -8.24 1.29
N PHE A 300 3.58 -8.11 1.50
CA PHE A 300 4.12 -7.58 2.75
C PHE A 300 5.42 -6.78 2.55
N ASN A 301 5.88 -6.09 3.59
CA ASN A 301 7.10 -5.29 3.54
C ASN A 301 8.26 -5.99 4.26
N PRO A 302 9.22 -6.59 3.53
CA PRO A 302 10.57 -6.80 4.05
C PRO A 302 11.16 -5.50 4.63
N SER A 303 10.79 -4.35 4.04
CA SER A 303 11.15 -3.01 4.50
C SER A 303 10.50 -2.54 5.81
N LYS A 304 9.63 -3.33 6.44
CA LYS A 304 9.20 -3.09 7.82
C LYS A 304 10.08 -3.86 8.81
N TRP A 305 9.86 -5.17 8.92
CA TRP A 305 10.34 -5.99 10.05
C TRP A 305 11.25 -7.16 9.63
N LEU A 306 11.75 -7.17 8.39
CA LEU A 306 12.68 -8.18 7.88
C LEU A 306 14.12 -7.65 7.73
N MET A 307 14.42 -6.48 8.31
CA MET A 307 15.75 -5.84 8.31
C MET A 307 16.34 -5.48 6.91
N VAL A 308 15.49 -5.41 5.88
CA VAL A 308 15.86 -4.88 4.55
C VAL A 308 15.53 -3.38 4.54
N ASN A 309 16.48 -2.50 4.26
CA ASN A 309 16.20 -1.05 4.24
C ASN A 309 15.16 -0.69 3.17
N PHE A 310 14.34 0.33 3.44
CA PHE A 310 13.39 0.89 2.48
C PHE A 310 14.11 1.39 1.20
N ASP A 311 13.54 1.28 -0.01
CA ASP A 311 12.31 0.56 -0.38
C ASP A 311 12.52 -0.95 -0.59
N CYS A 312 11.55 -1.75 -0.15
CA CYS A 312 11.42 -3.18 -0.48
C CYS A 312 10.03 -3.69 -0.03
N THR A 313 9.13 -3.95 -0.97
CA THR A 313 7.82 -4.58 -0.74
C THR A 313 7.74 -5.84 -1.60
N ALA A 314 7.40 -6.97 -0.99
CA ALA A 314 7.27 -8.24 -1.68
C ALA A 314 5.77 -8.49 -1.99
N MET A 315 5.41 -8.55 -3.27
CA MET A 315 4.05 -8.81 -3.74
C MET A 315 4.03 -10.12 -4.56
N TRP A 316 3.01 -10.94 -4.33
CA TRP A 316 2.72 -12.13 -5.10
C TRP A 316 1.32 -12.10 -5.69
N VAL A 317 1.16 -12.77 -6.82
CA VAL A 317 -0.11 -12.94 -7.53
C VAL A 317 -0.28 -14.40 -7.93
N LYS A 318 -1.52 -14.89 -7.85
CA LYS A 318 -1.88 -16.28 -8.20
C LYS A 318 -2.03 -16.48 -9.71
N ASP A 319 -2.43 -15.41 -10.39
CA ASP A 319 -2.43 -15.29 -11.84
C ASP A 319 -1.94 -13.88 -12.21
N SER A 320 -0.82 -13.83 -12.91
CA SER A 320 -0.20 -12.59 -13.38
C SER A 320 -0.80 -12.06 -14.68
N THR A 321 -1.64 -12.84 -15.37
CA THR A 321 -2.33 -12.44 -16.62
C THR A 321 -3.13 -11.15 -16.43
N ALA A 322 -3.79 -10.99 -15.28
CA ALA A 322 -4.55 -9.78 -14.95
C ALA A 322 -3.66 -8.53 -14.79
N LEU A 323 -2.42 -8.69 -14.30
CA LEU A 323 -1.45 -7.61 -14.20
C LEU A 323 -0.89 -7.28 -15.59
N HIS A 324 -0.51 -8.28 -16.39
CA HIS A 324 -0.12 -8.10 -17.80
C HIS A 324 -1.17 -7.27 -18.56
N ARG A 325 -2.44 -7.70 -18.55
CA ARG A 325 -3.53 -7.01 -19.25
C ARG A 325 -3.77 -5.57 -18.78
N THR A 326 -3.38 -5.24 -17.54
CA THR A 326 -3.56 -3.89 -16.97
C THR A 326 -2.42 -2.93 -17.30
N PHE A 327 -1.19 -3.44 -17.42
CA PHE A 327 0.02 -2.60 -17.57
C PHE A 327 0.77 -2.82 -18.90
N ASN A 328 0.25 -3.64 -19.81
CA ASN A 328 0.90 -3.91 -21.09
C ASN A 328 0.96 -2.70 -22.01
N VAL A 329 2.18 -2.31 -22.34
CA VAL A 329 2.53 -1.48 -23.49
C VAL A 329 3.62 -2.19 -24.30
N ASN A 330 3.53 -2.16 -25.64
CA ASN A 330 4.44 -2.88 -26.53
C ASN A 330 5.14 -1.99 -27.58
N PRO A 331 5.87 -0.94 -27.16
CA PRO A 331 6.67 -0.13 -28.08
C PRO A 331 7.88 -0.92 -28.60
N ILE A 332 8.25 -0.69 -29.86
CA ILE A 332 9.34 -1.44 -30.53
C ILE A 332 10.70 -1.32 -29.81
N TYR A 333 10.98 -0.18 -29.18
CA TYR A 333 12.27 0.10 -28.53
C TYR A 333 12.49 -0.64 -27.19
N LEU A 334 11.51 -1.39 -26.69
CA LEU A 334 11.69 -2.25 -25.51
C LEU A 334 11.82 -3.74 -25.87
N ARG A 335 11.57 -4.14 -27.13
CA ARG A 335 11.57 -5.55 -27.55
C ARG A 335 12.98 -6.14 -27.66
N HIS A 336 13.09 -7.44 -27.43
CA HIS A 336 14.33 -8.22 -27.59
C HIS A 336 14.04 -9.68 -27.98
N GLU A 337 15.07 -10.42 -28.36
CA GLU A 337 15.00 -11.82 -28.84
C GLU A 337 14.43 -12.82 -27.81
N ASN A 338 14.42 -12.42 -26.53
CA ASN A 338 13.85 -13.17 -25.40
C ASN A 338 12.52 -12.62 -24.89
N SER A 339 11.96 -11.57 -25.51
CA SER A 339 10.59 -11.13 -25.22
C SER A 339 9.66 -12.28 -25.60
N GLY A 340 8.77 -12.66 -24.68
CA GLY A 340 7.95 -13.87 -24.86
C GLY A 340 8.63 -15.20 -24.43
N LYS A 341 9.84 -15.16 -23.84
CA LYS A 341 10.55 -16.36 -23.34
C LYS A 341 11.05 -16.25 -21.90
N ALA A 342 11.24 -15.03 -21.40
CA ALA A 342 11.68 -14.74 -20.04
C ALA A 342 10.63 -13.92 -19.26
N ILE A 343 10.84 -13.75 -17.95
CA ILE A 343 10.11 -12.75 -17.17
C ILE A 343 10.62 -11.36 -17.57
N ASP A 344 9.89 -10.71 -18.46
CA ASP A 344 9.93 -9.25 -18.52
C ASP A 344 9.06 -8.68 -17.39
N TYR A 345 9.29 -7.43 -17.01
CA TYR A 345 8.39 -6.73 -16.08
C TYR A 345 7.57 -5.64 -16.79
N MET A 346 7.93 -5.30 -18.04
CA MET A 346 7.33 -4.20 -18.81
C MET A 346 7.25 -4.44 -20.34
N VAL A 347 7.30 -5.66 -20.89
CA VAL A 347 7.13 -5.92 -22.35
C VAL A 347 6.25 -7.13 -22.65
N GLY A 348 5.23 -6.93 -23.51
CA GLY A 348 4.32 -7.96 -23.98
C GLY A 348 4.74 -8.58 -25.32
N SER A 349 4.43 -9.86 -25.54
CA SER A 349 4.61 -10.52 -26.83
C SER A 349 3.50 -10.11 -27.83
N GLN A 350 3.78 -10.22 -29.13
CA GLN A 350 2.71 -10.34 -30.12
C GLN A 350 2.34 -11.81 -30.29
N ASN A 351 1.05 -12.11 -30.36
CA ASN A 351 0.57 -13.25 -31.13
C ASN A 351 0.77 -12.91 -32.62
N GLU A 352 1.58 -13.68 -33.34
CA GLU A 352 1.68 -13.54 -34.81
C GLU A 352 0.42 -14.06 -35.54
N ASP A 353 -0.49 -14.75 -34.85
CA ASP A 353 -1.60 -15.49 -35.48
C ASP A 353 -2.86 -14.68 -35.86
N ILE A 354 -2.97 -13.39 -35.50
CA ILE A 354 -4.17 -12.58 -35.83
C ILE A 354 -4.08 -11.98 -37.26
N LYS A 355 -3.59 -12.76 -38.24
CA LYS A 355 -3.56 -12.37 -39.67
C LYS A 355 -3.93 -13.47 -40.69
N LYS A 356 -4.57 -14.57 -40.26
CA LYS A 356 -5.05 -15.64 -41.18
C LYS A 356 -6.52 -16.04 -41.04
N LEU A 357 -7.37 -15.22 -40.40
CA LEU A 357 -8.80 -15.48 -40.24
C LEU A 357 -9.73 -14.40 -40.83
N THR A 358 -9.43 -13.93 -42.04
CA THR A 358 -10.38 -13.11 -42.82
C THR A 358 -10.32 -13.44 -44.32
N LEU A 359 -11.06 -14.48 -44.74
CA LEU A 359 -11.74 -14.63 -46.05
C LEU A 359 -12.23 -16.08 -46.30
N LYS A 360 -13.00 -16.65 -45.36
CA LYS A 360 -14.06 -17.58 -45.78
C LYS A 360 -15.28 -16.73 -46.13
N LYS A 361 -15.51 -16.51 -47.44
CA LYS A 361 -16.80 -16.00 -47.91
C LYS A 361 -17.89 -16.97 -47.48
N ILE A 362 -18.81 -16.51 -46.63
CA ILE A 362 -20.08 -17.20 -46.41
C ILE A 362 -20.96 -16.85 -47.62
N ASN A 363 -21.07 -17.78 -48.57
CA ASN A 363 -22.12 -17.72 -49.58
C ASN A 363 -23.37 -18.41 -49.01
N ILE A 364 -24.47 -17.67 -48.94
CA ILE A 364 -25.83 -18.17 -48.75
C ILE A 364 -26.69 -17.53 -49.84
N MET A 365 -27.63 -18.28 -50.42
CA MET A 365 -28.53 -17.90 -51.54
C MET A 365 -27.83 -17.67 -52.90
N ASN A 366 -28.11 -18.40 -53.99
CA ASN A 366 -29.38 -19.00 -54.41
C ASN A 366 -29.17 -20.28 -55.25
N ASP A 367 -30.10 -21.23 -55.13
CA ASP A 367 -30.42 -22.13 -56.22
C ASP A 367 -31.21 -21.35 -57.28
N ILE A 368 -30.83 -21.48 -58.56
CA ILE A 368 -31.67 -21.52 -59.76
C ILE A 368 -30.76 -21.93 -60.94
N ASP A 369 -31.31 -22.73 -61.84
CA ASP A 369 -30.62 -23.48 -62.88
C ASP A 369 -30.22 -22.65 -64.13
N HIS A 370 -29.46 -23.29 -65.02
CA HIS A 370 -29.31 -23.01 -66.48
C HIS A 370 -28.13 -22.15 -67.02
N PRO A 371 -27.67 -22.39 -68.29
CA PRO A 371 -26.25 -22.74 -68.49
C PRO A 371 -25.38 -21.86 -69.44
N LYS A 372 -24.06 -22.11 -69.38
CA LYS A 372 -22.99 -22.01 -70.42
C LYS A 372 -22.91 -20.80 -71.38
N ALA A 373 -21.74 -20.16 -71.41
CA ALA A 373 -21.03 -19.74 -72.64
C ALA A 373 -19.53 -19.46 -72.38
N ASP A 374 -18.70 -19.61 -73.42
CA ASP A 374 -17.27 -19.25 -73.46
C ASP A 374 -17.06 -17.70 -73.49
N ASP A 375 -15.86 -17.18 -73.17
CA ASP A 375 -14.77 -17.04 -74.17
C ASP A 375 -13.59 -16.11 -73.77
N ASN A 376 -12.42 -16.40 -74.37
CA ASN A 376 -11.24 -15.56 -74.67
C ASN A 376 -10.77 -14.34 -73.81
N LYS A 377 -9.50 -14.47 -73.35
CA LYS A 377 -8.29 -13.66 -73.68
C LYS A 377 -8.42 -12.15 -74.05
N VAL A 378 -7.48 -11.32 -73.54
CA VAL A 378 -6.33 -10.76 -74.31
C VAL A 378 -5.40 -9.89 -73.42
N ASP A 379 -4.12 -9.87 -73.78
CA ASP A 379 -2.98 -9.18 -73.15
C ASP A 379 -2.89 -7.65 -73.35
N ASN A 380 -1.85 -7.08 -72.71
CA ASN A 380 -1.07 -5.88 -73.03
C ASN A 380 -1.48 -4.56 -72.34
N LYS A 381 -0.57 -3.63 -72.03
CA LYS A 381 0.89 -3.53 -71.74
C LYS A 381 1.21 -2.03 -71.92
N PHE A 382 2.36 -1.61 -71.37
CA PHE A 382 3.04 -0.31 -71.56
C PHE A 382 2.47 0.94 -70.86
N ASN A 383 3.26 1.99 -70.58
CA ASN A 383 4.64 2.13 -70.06
C ASN A 383 4.95 3.64 -69.90
N LYS A 384 6.00 4.00 -69.14
CA LYS A 384 6.73 5.29 -69.13
C LYS A 384 5.97 6.53 -68.60
N ASN A 385 6.63 7.63 -68.21
CA ASN A 385 7.87 7.86 -67.41
C ASN A 385 8.05 9.41 -67.23
N ASN A 386 9.02 9.84 -66.41
CA ASN A 386 9.47 11.24 -66.18
C ASN A 386 8.53 12.09 -65.28
N GLY A 387 8.99 13.07 -64.48
CA GLY A 387 10.36 13.45 -64.10
C GLY A 387 10.46 14.86 -63.44
N VAL A 388 10.95 14.90 -62.18
CA VAL A 388 12.15 15.66 -61.71
C VAL A 388 12.19 17.23 -61.72
N ILE A 389 12.16 17.84 -60.50
CA ILE A 389 12.95 19.01 -59.95
C ILE A 389 12.67 20.43 -60.59
N THR A 390 12.61 21.62 -59.92
CA THR A 390 13.47 22.32 -58.90
C THR A 390 12.75 23.46 -58.09
N GLN A 391 13.50 24.23 -57.26
CA GLN A 391 13.13 25.22 -56.21
C GLN A 391 13.05 26.73 -56.66
N ILE A 392 13.03 27.67 -55.66
CA ILE A 392 13.29 29.16 -55.64
C ILE A 392 12.00 30.02 -55.48
N GLU A 393 11.84 31.06 -54.61
CA GLU A 393 12.71 31.78 -53.63
C GLU A 393 11.95 32.31 -52.34
N ASN A 394 12.43 33.38 -51.66
CA ASN A 394 11.95 34.02 -50.41
C ASN A 394 11.34 35.43 -50.61
N ARG A 395 10.63 36.00 -49.61
CA ARG A 395 10.59 37.47 -49.29
C ARG A 395 10.10 37.79 -47.85
N ASN A 396 10.27 39.03 -47.40
CA ASN A 396 10.50 39.45 -46.00
C ASN A 396 9.36 40.22 -45.25
N ILE A 397 9.26 39.97 -43.94
CA ILE A 397 9.17 40.88 -42.75
C ILE A 397 8.13 42.04 -42.68
N THR A 398 7.24 42.00 -41.66
CA THR A 398 6.91 43.00 -40.58
C THR A 398 5.66 42.52 -39.80
N LYS A 399 5.56 42.39 -38.45
CA LYS A 399 5.53 43.38 -37.32
C LYS A 399 4.44 44.47 -37.48
N VAL A 400 3.54 44.80 -36.54
CA VAL A 400 3.19 44.35 -35.15
C VAL A 400 1.66 44.61 -34.98
N ASP A 401 0.98 44.00 -34.00
CA ASP A 401 0.22 44.73 -32.96
C ASP A 401 -0.41 43.80 -31.92
N ALA A 402 -0.58 44.31 -30.69
CA ALA A 402 -1.10 43.60 -29.53
C ALA A 402 -2.49 44.12 -29.13
N VAL A 403 -3.30 43.27 -28.51
CA VAL A 403 -4.56 43.66 -27.84
C VAL A 403 -4.60 43.01 -26.45
N GLU A 404 -5.19 43.74 -25.51
CA GLU A 404 -4.98 43.64 -24.07
C GLU A 404 -5.73 42.47 -23.40
N VAL A 405 -5.22 42.04 -22.24
CA VAL A 405 -5.96 41.24 -21.27
C VAL A 405 -6.33 42.15 -20.11
N SER A 406 -7.62 42.43 -19.93
CA SER A 406 -8.11 43.22 -18.80
C SER A 406 -8.05 42.41 -17.51
N THR A 407 -7.41 42.99 -16.50
CA THR A 407 -7.56 42.58 -15.10
C THR A 407 -8.61 43.47 -14.47
N ASP A 408 -9.53 42.90 -13.71
CA ASP A 408 -10.23 43.59 -12.64
C ASP A 408 -10.53 42.58 -11.53
N VAL A 409 -10.32 43.01 -10.29
CA VAL A 409 -10.48 42.22 -9.07
C VAL A 409 -11.25 43.08 -8.08
N ASP A 410 -12.42 42.60 -7.67
CA ASP A 410 -13.12 42.90 -6.41
C ASP A 410 -14.34 41.96 -6.35
N GLY A 411 -14.80 41.44 -5.21
CA GLY A 411 -14.33 41.65 -3.84
C GLY A 411 -15.46 41.48 -2.82
N ASN A 412 -16.00 40.27 -2.63
CA ASN A 412 -16.85 39.90 -1.46
C ASN A 412 -17.33 38.43 -1.51
N ILE A 413 -16.93 37.60 -0.54
CA ILE A 413 -17.78 36.52 0.02
C ILE A 413 -17.51 36.46 1.53
N GLY A 414 -18.58 36.38 2.32
CA GLY A 414 -18.55 36.34 3.78
C GLY A 414 -18.29 34.95 4.37
N LYS A 415 -18.56 34.84 5.67
CA LYS A 415 -18.46 33.61 6.47
C LYS A 415 -19.69 32.69 6.29
N ASP A 416 -19.66 31.60 7.05
CA ASP A 416 -20.74 30.65 7.34
C ASP A 416 -20.92 29.58 6.24
N ASP A 417 -21.24 28.31 6.51
CA ASP A 417 -21.07 27.48 7.71
C ASP A 417 -21.18 25.98 7.28
N ASP A 418 -21.17 25.04 8.23
CA ASP A 418 -21.28 23.59 8.00
C ASP A 418 -22.39 23.16 7.02
N LEU A 419 -22.07 22.23 6.11
CA LEU A 419 -23.03 21.62 5.17
C LEU A 419 -22.77 20.12 4.94
N TYR A 420 -22.78 19.36 6.05
CA TYR A 420 -23.08 17.93 6.07
C TYR A 420 -24.37 17.69 6.89
N ASP A 421 -25.51 18.13 6.37
CA ASP A 421 -26.81 17.50 6.65
C ASP A 421 -27.92 18.09 5.74
N ALA A 422 -28.42 17.26 4.82
CA ALA A 422 -29.64 17.55 4.05
C ALA A 422 -30.32 16.24 3.62
N VAL A 423 -31.16 15.69 4.51
CA VAL A 423 -32.00 14.54 4.19
C VAL A 423 -33.20 14.99 3.35
N GLY A 424 -33.28 14.48 2.12
CA GLY A 424 -34.52 14.38 1.35
C GLY A 424 -34.79 15.46 0.30
N ASP A 425 -34.72 15.05 -0.97
CA ASP A 425 -35.95 14.90 -1.78
C ASP A 425 -35.72 13.86 -2.89
N THR A 426 -36.37 12.70 -2.78
CA THR A 426 -36.27 11.63 -3.78
C THR A 426 -37.43 11.70 -4.77
N LYS A 427 -37.34 12.59 -5.76
CA LYS A 427 -38.10 12.53 -7.02
C LYS A 427 -37.39 13.30 -8.14
N ASN A 428 -37.41 12.73 -9.35
CA ASN A 428 -36.98 13.33 -10.62
C ASN A 428 -35.46 13.41 -10.92
N LEU A 429 -34.71 12.36 -10.62
CA LEU A 429 -33.57 11.97 -11.48
C LEU A 429 -34.11 11.08 -12.62
N HIS A 430 -34.33 11.67 -13.79
CA HIS A 430 -34.79 10.96 -14.97
C HIS A 430 -33.69 10.03 -15.55
N GLY A 431 -34.05 8.78 -15.88
CA GLY A 431 -33.35 8.02 -16.93
C GLY A 431 -32.87 6.59 -16.63
N TYR A 432 -32.62 6.20 -15.37
CA TYR A 432 -31.80 5.00 -15.07
C TYR A 432 -32.54 3.71 -14.63
N ASN A 433 -33.86 3.60 -14.85
CA ASN A 433 -34.67 2.46 -14.38
C ASN A 433 -34.78 1.27 -15.38
N LYS A 434 -33.78 1.05 -16.24
CA LYS A 434 -33.69 -0.14 -17.10
C LYS A 434 -32.25 -0.64 -17.24
N ILE A 435 -31.76 -1.35 -16.21
CA ILE A 435 -30.58 -2.20 -16.32
C ILE A 435 -31.04 -3.67 -16.21
N SER A 436 -30.41 -4.53 -17.00
CA SER A 436 -30.94 -5.82 -17.42
C SER A 436 -30.86 -6.92 -16.35
N HIS A 437 -31.67 -7.98 -16.53
CA HIS A 437 -31.58 -9.20 -15.73
C HIS A 437 -30.28 -9.96 -16.07
N GLY A 438 -29.18 -9.65 -15.39
CA GLY A 438 -27.85 -10.23 -15.70
C GLY A 438 -26.87 -10.40 -14.54
N CYS A 439 -26.87 -9.51 -13.54
CA CYS A 439 -25.84 -9.45 -12.48
C CYS A 439 -25.83 -10.62 -11.45
N GLY A 440 -26.59 -11.69 -11.70
CA GLY A 440 -26.62 -12.90 -10.87
C GLY A 440 -25.67 -14.03 -11.31
N LYS A 441 -24.98 -13.89 -12.46
CA LYS A 441 -24.07 -14.95 -12.95
C LYS A 441 -22.68 -14.83 -12.32
N ILE A 442 -22.16 -15.96 -11.86
CA ILE A 442 -20.76 -16.09 -11.39
C ILE A 442 -19.83 -15.74 -12.56
N ILE A 443 -18.86 -14.85 -12.31
CA ILE A 443 -17.84 -14.47 -13.28
C ILE A 443 -16.94 -15.70 -13.51
N GLN A 444 -17.07 -16.35 -14.67
CA GLN A 444 -16.14 -17.40 -15.09
C GLN A 444 -14.90 -16.77 -15.71
N LEU A 445 -13.73 -17.12 -15.16
CA LEU A 445 -12.43 -16.73 -15.69
C LEU A 445 -12.14 -17.51 -16.99
N GLU A 446 -11.54 -16.83 -17.96
CA GLU A 446 -11.16 -17.41 -19.26
C GLU A 446 -10.03 -18.45 -19.18
N ASP A 447 -9.83 -19.16 -20.29
CA ASP A 447 -8.90 -20.29 -20.47
C ASP A 447 -7.53 -20.13 -19.77
N PRO A 448 -7.25 -20.91 -18.71
CA PRO A 448 -6.00 -20.83 -17.95
C PRO A 448 -4.77 -21.34 -18.72
N ASN A 449 -4.94 -21.92 -19.91
CA ASN A 449 -3.81 -22.44 -20.71
C ASN A 449 -3.06 -21.35 -21.49
N LYS A 450 -3.61 -20.12 -21.58
CA LYS A 450 -3.01 -19.02 -22.35
C LYS A 450 -1.96 -18.26 -21.54
N LYS A 451 -0.72 -18.75 -21.56
CA LYS A 451 0.46 -18.10 -20.94
C LYS A 451 0.82 -16.78 -21.66
N GLU A 452 0.14 -15.69 -21.30
CA GLU A 452 0.58 -14.33 -21.60
C GLU A 452 1.67 -13.91 -20.61
N LEU A 453 2.74 -13.29 -21.11
CA LEU A 453 3.91 -12.94 -20.29
C LEU A 453 3.75 -11.55 -19.67
N LEU A 454 4.79 -10.94 -19.12
CA LEU A 454 4.67 -10.38 -17.78
C LEU A 454 4.80 -8.82 -17.72
N HIS A 455 3.75 -8.11 -17.26
CA HIS A 455 3.85 -6.73 -16.74
C HIS A 455 3.28 -6.63 -15.32
N TRP A 456 4.07 -6.18 -14.35
CA TRP A 456 3.76 -6.40 -12.91
C TRP A 456 3.79 -5.14 -12.04
N GLN A 457 4.09 -3.98 -12.60
CA GLN A 457 4.25 -2.72 -11.86
C GLN A 457 3.74 -1.52 -12.69
N ILE A 458 3.54 -0.38 -12.01
CA ILE A 458 3.08 0.87 -12.65
C ILE A 458 4.18 1.59 -13.44
N PRO A 459 5.39 1.85 -12.89
CA PRO A 459 6.44 2.55 -13.63
C PRO A 459 7.17 1.65 -14.64
N LEU A 460 7.81 2.24 -15.65
CA LEU A 460 8.72 1.50 -16.55
C LEU A 460 10.01 1.08 -15.83
N SER A 461 10.82 2.05 -15.41
CA SER A 461 12.13 1.81 -14.82
C SER A 461 12.02 1.15 -13.45
N ARG A 462 12.92 0.20 -13.17
CA ARG A 462 13.08 -0.42 -11.86
C ARG A 462 14.54 -0.74 -11.56
N ARG A 463 14.94 -0.52 -10.30
CA ARG A 463 16.30 -0.78 -9.79
C ARG A 463 16.49 -2.23 -9.34
N PHE A 464 17.73 -2.64 -9.09
CA PHE A 464 18.11 -3.99 -8.66
C PHE A 464 17.77 -4.30 -7.17
N ARG A 465 16.51 -4.12 -6.77
CA ARG A 465 16.01 -4.27 -5.38
C ARG A 465 16.34 -5.63 -4.76
N ALA A 466 16.29 -6.70 -5.56
CA ALA A 466 16.51 -8.08 -5.11
C ALA A 466 17.91 -8.29 -4.49
N LEU A 467 18.91 -7.49 -4.85
CA LEU A 467 20.29 -7.66 -4.39
C LEU A 467 20.42 -7.50 -2.86
N LYS A 468 19.82 -6.45 -2.27
CA LYS A 468 19.81 -6.26 -0.81
C LYS A 468 18.97 -7.28 -0.06
N LEU A 469 17.81 -7.68 -0.61
CA LEU A 469 16.99 -8.75 -0.04
C LEU A 469 17.80 -10.06 0.01
N TRP A 470 18.47 -10.41 -1.09
CA TRP A 470 19.31 -11.62 -1.17
C TRP A 470 20.49 -11.57 -0.19
N PHE A 471 21.14 -10.41 -0.01
CA PHE A 471 22.19 -10.22 0.99
C PHE A 471 21.67 -10.46 2.42
N VAL A 472 20.52 -9.87 2.78
CA VAL A 472 19.90 -10.06 4.10
C VAL A 472 19.52 -11.53 4.34
N LEU A 473 18.84 -12.17 3.39
CA LEU A 473 18.44 -13.58 3.50
C LEU A 473 19.66 -14.51 3.66
N ARG A 474 20.76 -14.26 2.94
CA ARG A 474 21.98 -15.07 3.04
C ARG A 474 22.83 -14.78 4.29
N ASN A 475 22.87 -13.53 4.76
CA ASN A 475 23.72 -13.14 5.89
C ASN A 475 23.13 -13.55 7.24
N TYR A 476 21.83 -13.31 7.45
CA TYR A 476 21.14 -13.72 8.68
C TYR A 476 20.72 -15.19 8.67
N GLY A 477 20.39 -15.73 7.49
CA GLY A 477 19.73 -17.02 7.36
C GLY A 477 18.34 -17.05 8.00
N VAL A 478 17.61 -18.15 7.76
CA VAL A 478 16.24 -18.33 8.26
C VAL A 478 16.19 -18.27 9.79
N VAL A 479 17.13 -18.92 10.47
CA VAL A 479 17.19 -18.99 11.94
C VAL A 479 17.45 -17.60 12.55
N GLY A 480 18.31 -16.78 11.94
CA GLY A 480 18.57 -15.41 12.40
C GLY A 480 17.34 -14.51 12.28
N ILE A 481 16.64 -14.59 11.15
CA ILE A 481 15.39 -13.84 10.92
C ILE A 481 14.29 -14.30 11.89
N GLN A 482 14.09 -15.61 12.07
CA GLN A 482 13.13 -16.12 13.04
C GLN A 482 13.46 -15.69 14.48
N LYS A 483 14.75 -15.70 14.86
CA LYS A 483 15.20 -15.21 16.17
C LYS A 483 14.88 -13.72 16.35
N HIS A 484 15.09 -12.89 15.33
CA HIS A 484 14.74 -11.46 15.37
C HIS A 484 13.24 -11.23 15.62
N ILE A 485 12.38 -11.89 14.85
CA ILE A 485 10.92 -11.81 15.02
C ILE A 485 10.50 -12.25 16.43
N ARG A 486 10.96 -13.44 16.86
CA ARG A 486 10.63 -14.01 18.19
C ARG A 486 11.07 -13.09 19.33
N GLU A 487 12.25 -12.48 19.23
CA GLU A 487 12.74 -11.53 20.23
C GLU A 487 11.89 -10.26 20.28
N GLY A 488 11.48 -9.72 19.12
CA GLY A 488 10.57 -8.57 19.07
C GLY A 488 9.21 -8.85 19.72
N VAL A 489 8.63 -10.04 19.48
CA VAL A 489 7.40 -10.49 20.17
C VAL A 489 7.62 -10.65 21.67
N ARG A 490 8.74 -11.27 22.10
CA ARG A 490 9.07 -11.45 23.51
C ARG A 490 9.24 -10.12 24.26
N LEU A 491 9.83 -9.12 23.62
CA LEU A 491 9.97 -7.76 24.17
C LEU A 491 8.61 -7.04 24.26
N ALA A 492 7.72 -7.21 23.28
CA ALA A 492 6.36 -6.68 23.34
C ALA A 492 5.55 -7.32 24.47
N GLN A 493 5.65 -8.65 24.65
CA GLN A 493 5.04 -9.37 25.78
C GLN A 493 5.56 -8.87 27.13
N LYS A 494 6.87 -8.59 27.24
CA LYS A 494 7.44 -7.96 28.44
C LYS A 494 6.84 -6.57 28.69
N PHE A 495 6.74 -5.72 27.67
CA PHE A 495 6.14 -4.40 27.79
C PHE A 495 4.65 -4.48 28.20
N ALA A 496 3.87 -5.37 27.59
CA ALA A 496 2.48 -5.61 27.96
C ALA A 496 2.33 -6.04 29.44
N ALA A 497 3.21 -6.93 29.93
CA ALA A 497 3.21 -7.33 31.35
C ALA A 497 3.55 -6.16 32.29
N LEU A 498 4.46 -5.26 31.89
CA LEU A 498 4.78 -4.05 32.64
C LEU A 498 3.61 -3.05 32.70
N VAL A 499 2.88 -2.89 31.60
CA VAL A 499 1.66 -2.06 31.52
C VAL A 499 0.56 -2.62 32.42
N LEU A 500 0.29 -3.93 32.35
CA LEU A 500 -0.75 -4.59 33.14
C LEU A 500 -0.44 -4.63 34.65
N ALA A 501 0.82 -4.54 35.03
CA ALA A 501 1.25 -4.45 36.43
C ALA A 501 1.00 -3.07 37.07
N ASP A 502 0.82 -2.00 36.28
CA ASP A 502 0.53 -0.66 36.79
C ASP A 502 -0.99 -0.39 36.72
N PRO A 503 -1.68 -0.25 37.87
CA PRO A 503 -3.14 -0.16 37.91
C PRO A 503 -3.70 1.10 37.23
N ARG A 504 -2.86 2.10 36.93
CA ARG A 504 -3.25 3.34 36.24
C ARG A 504 -3.50 3.13 34.74
N PHE A 505 -2.97 2.06 34.16
CA PHE A 505 -3.04 1.77 32.73
C PHE A 505 -3.94 0.58 32.41
N GLU A 506 -4.31 0.48 31.14
CA GLU A 506 -5.00 -0.66 30.55
C GLU A 506 -4.55 -0.90 29.10
N ILE A 507 -4.75 -2.12 28.63
CA ILE A 507 -4.56 -2.55 27.25
C ILE A 507 -5.96 -2.91 26.72
N PRO A 508 -6.63 -2.03 25.94
CA PRO A 508 -8.03 -2.22 25.57
C PRO A 508 -8.27 -3.22 24.43
N GLN A 509 -7.20 -3.74 23.80
CA GLN A 509 -7.26 -4.70 22.69
C GLN A 509 -6.12 -5.74 22.81
N PRO A 510 -6.31 -6.99 22.36
CA PRO A 510 -5.26 -8.02 22.42
C PRO A 510 -3.95 -7.57 21.78
N SER A 511 -2.82 -7.78 22.47
CA SER A 511 -1.49 -7.43 21.95
C SER A 511 -0.93 -8.55 21.10
N ASN A 512 -0.92 -8.37 19.78
CA ASN A 512 -0.39 -9.34 18.83
C ASN A 512 1.00 -8.93 18.31
N LEU A 513 1.87 -9.94 18.12
CA LEU A 513 3.23 -9.77 17.59
C LEU A 513 4.05 -8.73 18.38
N GLY A 514 4.66 -7.76 17.71
CA GLY A 514 5.61 -6.80 18.28
C GLY A 514 5.01 -5.44 18.64
N MET A 515 3.69 -5.32 18.84
CA MET A 515 3.04 -4.03 19.14
C MET A 515 2.04 -4.16 20.30
N VAL A 516 2.06 -3.18 21.20
CA VAL A 516 1.15 -3.07 22.34
C VAL A 516 0.42 -1.73 22.28
N ALA A 517 -0.90 -1.75 22.20
CA ALA A 517 -1.73 -0.55 22.29
C ALA A 517 -2.24 -0.39 23.73
N PHE A 518 -1.88 0.72 24.38
CA PHE A 518 -2.19 0.96 25.79
C PHE A 518 -2.68 2.39 26.05
N ARG A 519 -3.31 2.62 27.20
CA ARG A 519 -3.80 3.94 27.60
C ARG A 519 -3.79 4.13 29.12
N LEU A 520 -3.85 5.38 29.57
CA LEU A 520 -4.26 5.70 30.94
C LEU A 520 -5.76 5.49 31.09
N LYS A 521 -6.17 4.95 32.24
CA LYS A 521 -7.59 4.81 32.60
C LYS A 521 -8.24 6.18 32.79
N GLY A 522 -9.52 6.28 32.44
CA GLY A 522 -10.28 7.54 32.43
C GLY A 522 -10.32 8.16 31.03
N ASP A 523 -10.33 9.50 30.98
CA ASP A 523 -10.61 10.26 29.75
C ASP A 523 -9.44 10.20 28.76
N ASN A 524 -9.76 10.23 27.45
CA ASN A 524 -8.78 10.25 26.36
C ASN A 524 -7.74 11.37 26.52
N ALA A 525 -8.16 12.53 27.03
CA ALA A 525 -7.31 13.68 27.30
C ALA A 525 -6.11 13.39 28.22
N PHE A 526 -6.17 12.37 29.11
CA PHE A 526 -4.99 11.96 29.89
C PHE A 526 -3.95 11.28 29.01
N THR A 527 -4.39 10.38 28.13
CA THR A 527 -3.52 9.62 27.21
C THR A 527 -2.97 10.53 26.10
N GLU A 528 -3.75 11.49 25.61
CA GLU A 528 -3.30 12.55 24.70
C GLU A 528 -2.20 13.43 25.33
N ARG A 529 -2.41 13.90 26.57
CA ARG A 529 -1.39 14.67 27.32
C ARG A 529 -0.12 13.86 27.54
N LEU A 530 -0.25 12.57 27.88
CA LEU A 530 0.88 11.65 28.06
C LEU A 530 1.70 11.54 26.77
N LEU A 531 1.06 11.22 25.65
CA LEU A 531 1.74 11.09 24.37
C LEU A 531 2.43 12.39 23.93
N LYS A 532 1.75 13.53 24.09
CA LYS A 532 2.31 14.84 23.76
C LYS A 532 3.54 15.17 24.60
N ARG A 533 3.52 14.89 25.91
CA ARG A 533 4.64 15.17 26.82
C ARG A 533 5.82 14.23 26.58
N LEU A 534 5.58 12.95 26.28
CA LEU A 534 6.62 11.98 25.89
C LEU A 534 7.35 12.41 24.60
N ASN A 535 6.61 12.67 23.52
CA ASN A 535 7.19 13.12 22.25
C ASN A 535 7.91 14.48 22.39
N ALA A 536 7.40 15.40 23.23
CA ALA A 536 8.03 16.69 23.47
C ALA A 536 9.38 16.58 24.21
N ARG A 537 9.54 15.61 25.12
CA ARG A 537 10.84 15.27 25.72
C ARG A 537 11.77 14.62 24.71
N GLY A 538 11.23 13.74 23.86
CA GLY A 538 11.91 13.19 22.69
C GLY A 538 12.88 12.05 22.98
N TYR A 539 12.93 11.54 24.22
CA TYR A 539 13.67 10.31 24.56
C TYR A 539 13.07 9.10 23.85
N ILE A 540 11.73 8.99 23.87
CA ILE A 540 10.98 8.01 23.08
C ILE A 540 10.15 8.72 22.00
N HIS A 541 9.81 8.00 20.93
CA HIS A 541 8.80 8.44 19.97
C HIS A 541 7.67 7.41 19.85
N ALA A 542 6.42 7.85 20.02
CA ALA A 542 5.22 7.03 19.82
C ALA A 542 4.12 7.82 19.08
N VAL A 543 3.10 7.12 18.59
CA VAL A 543 1.94 7.69 17.88
C VAL A 543 0.63 7.07 18.39
N PRO A 544 -0.51 7.76 18.23
CA PRO A 544 -1.76 7.27 18.75
C PRO A 544 -2.49 6.34 17.78
N ALA A 545 -3.55 5.71 18.27
CA ALA A 545 -4.65 5.21 17.46
C ALA A 545 -5.98 5.41 18.21
N CYS A 546 -7.08 5.09 17.54
CA CYS A 546 -8.43 5.14 18.10
C CYS A 546 -9.16 3.82 17.82
N PHE A 547 -9.74 3.20 18.84
CA PHE A 547 -10.55 1.99 18.72
C PHE A 547 -11.97 2.28 19.21
N LYS A 548 -12.95 2.39 18.30
CA LYS A 548 -14.36 2.70 18.61
C LYS A 548 -14.51 3.90 19.60
N GLY A 549 -13.72 4.96 19.40
CA GLY A 549 -13.68 6.18 20.23
C GLY A 549 -12.64 6.17 21.38
N ILE A 550 -12.00 5.03 21.66
CA ILE A 550 -10.98 4.90 22.71
C ILE A 550 -9.61 5.32 22.16
N TYR A 551 -9.05 6.42 22.69
CA TYR A 551 -7.70 6.86 22.34
C TYR A 551 -6.64 6.01 23.06
N VAL A 552 -5.64 5.56 22.31
CA VAL A 552 -4.52 4.72 22.78
C VAL A 552 -3.18 5.25 22.28
N ILE A 553 -2.11 4.92 22.99
CA ILE A 553 -0.72 5.01 22.51
C ILE A 553 -0.33 3.65 21.94
N ARG A 554 0.26 3.63 20.75
CA ARG A 554 0.87 2.42 20.18
C ARG A 554 2.34 2.37 20.54
N PHE A 555 2.77 1.27 21.17
CA PHE A 555 4.16 0.98 21.49
C PHE A 555 4.63 -0.20 20.63
N THR A 556 5.35 0.08 19.54
CA THR A 556 5.91 -0.94 18.66
C THR A 556 7.36 -1.23 19.02
N ILE A 557 7.73 -2.52 19.12
CA ILE A 557 9.13 -2.93 19.20
C ILE A 557 9.74 -2.82 17.80
N THR A 558 10.76 -1.97 17.65
CA THR A 558 11.38 -1.70 16.35
C THR A 558 12.77 -2.33 16.24
N SER A 559 13.80 -1.65 16.74
CA SER A 559 15.21 -1.96 16.45
C SER A 559 15.56 -3.43 16.76
N GLN A 560 16.25 -4.09 15.85
CA GLN A 560 16.83 -5.42 16.07
C GLN A 560 17.90 -5.44 17.19
N ARG A 561 18.30 -4.25 17.69
CA ARG A 561 19.20 -4.06 18.82
C ARG A 561 18.48 -3.80 20.15
N THR A 562 17.14 -3.76 20.17
CA THR A 562 16.35 -3.53 21.39
C THR A 562 16.58 -4.65 22.40
N THR A 563 16.73 -4.30 23.67
CA THR A 563 17.07 -5.19 24.77
C THR A 563 16.01 -5.16 25.86
N ASN A 564 16.16 -6.05 26.84
CA ASN A 564 15.37 -6.01 28.07
C ASN A 564 15.53 -4.71 28.88
N GLN A 565 16.64 -3.98 28.72
CA GLN A 565 16.93 -2.75 29.47
C GLN A 565 16.22 -1.56 28.83
N ASP A 566 16.31 -1.40 27.50
CA ASP A 566 15.62 -0.34 26.75
C ASP A 566 14.12 -0.31 27.12
N ILE A 567 13.44 -1.47 27.08
CA ILE A 567 12.01 -1.61 27.46
C ILE A 567 11.71 -1.19 28.90
N LEU A 568 12.65 -1.36 29.83
CA LEU A 568 12.48 -0.92 31.22
C LEU A 568 12.64 0.59 31.35
N ASP A 569 13.59 1.18 30.61
CA ASP A 569 13.86 2.61 30.63
C ASP A 569 12.73 3.39 29.96
N ASP A 570 12.25 2.94 28.79
CA ASP A 570 11.10 3.50 28.08
C ASP A 570 9.83 3.42 28.95
N TRP A 571 9.61 2.30 29.65
CA TRP A 571 8.49 2.16 30.60
C TRP A 571 8.65 3.04 31.85
N ASN A 572 9.87 3.23 32.34
CA ASN A 572 10.13 4.14 33.45
C ASN A 572 9.80 5.58 33.08
N GLU A 573 10.19 6.04 31.89
CA GLU A 573 9.83 7.37 31.38
C GLU A 573 8.31 7.52 31.21
N ILE A 574 7.62 6.53 30.64
CA ILE A 574 6.14 6.52 30.55
C ILE A 574 5.49 6.65 31.94
N LYS A 575 5.96 5.92 32.95
CA LYS A 575 5.46 6.03 34.33
C LYS A 575 5.75 7.38 34.96
N ILE A 576 6.93 7.97 34.75
CA ILE A 576 7.30 9.29 35.28
C ILE A 576 6.34 10.34 34.71
N VAL A 577 6.23 10.41 33.39
CA VAL A 577 5.36 11.38 32.70
C VAL A 577 3.88 11.20 33.07
N ALA A 578 3.41 9.96 33.23
CA ALA A 578 2.06 9.69 33.71
C ALA A 578 1.84 10.14 35.16
N SER A 579 2.85 10.04 36.03
CA SER A 579 2.76 10.48 37.42
C SER A 579 2.68 12.01 37.51
N GLU A 580 3.45 12.72 36.71
CA GLU A 580 3.36 14.17 36.56
C GLU A 580 1.97 14.60 36.11
N ILE A 581 1.44 14.01 35.03
CA ILE A 581 0.12 14.40 34.48
C ILE A 581 -1.01 14.15 35.46
N LEU A 582 -0.97 13.05 36.21
CA LEU A 582 -1.99 12.77 37.22
C LEU A 582 -1.84 13.70 38.44
N THR A 583 -0.62 14.13 38.77
CA THR A 583 -0.38 15.15 39.82
C THR A 583 -0.85 16.54 39.37
N ASP A 584 -0.60 16.92 38.11
CA ASP A 584 -1.07 18.19 37.51
C ASP A 584 -2.60 18.30 37.52
N VAL A 585 -3.31 17.17 37.40
CA VAL A 585 -4.78 17.12 37.30
C VAL A 585 -5.45 16.99 38.67
N PHE A 586 -4.96 16.10 39.54
CA PHE A 586 -5.64 15.75 40.79
C PHE A 586 -4.99 16.37 42.03
N GLY A 587 -3.81 16.98 41.90
CA GLY A 587 -2.97 17.38 43.03
C GLY A 587 -2.28 16.19 43.71
N SER A 588 -1.50 16.50 44.74
CA SER A 588 -0.86 15.49 45.59
C SER A 588 -1.13 15.76 47.07
N GLU A 589 -1.43 14.70 47.82
CA GLU A 589 -1.46 14.71 49.28
C GLU A 589 -0.39 13.73 49.79
N ASN A 590 0.55 14.22 50.60
CA ASN A 590 1.64 13.43 51.18
C ASN A 590 2.44 12.57 50.15
N GLY A 591 2.64 13.10 48.94
CA GLY A 591 3.38 12.43 47.86
C GLY A 591 2.59 11.37 47.08
N ASN A 592 1.32 11.14 47.41
CA ASN A 592 0.42 10.29 46.63
C ASN A 592 -0.53 11.14 45.79
N ILE A 593 -0.86 10.66 44.58
CA ILE A 593 -1.89 11.28 43.71
C ILE A 593 -3.23 11.21 44.44
N ALA A 594 -3.90 12.35 44.59
CA ALA A 594 -5.19 12.44 45.28
C ALA A 594 -6.33 11.89 44.41
N VAL A 595 -6.41 10.57 44.26
CA VAL A 595 -7.49 9.90 43.52
C VAL A 595 -8.80 10.11 44.27
N VAL A 596 -9.60 11.08 43.80
CA VAL A 596 -10.94 11.35 44.31
C VAL A 596 -11.78 10.09 44.16
N LYS A 597 -12.05 9.42 45.28
CA LYS A 597 -13.01 8.30 45.32
C LYS A 597 -14.36 8.83 44.83
N LYS A 598 -14.85 8.31 43.69
CA LYS A 598 -16.23 8.57 43.25
C LYS A 598 -17.17 8.34 44.45
N PRO A 599 -18.03 9.30 44.81
CA PRO A 599 -18.98 9.09 45.89
C PRO A 599 -19.86 7.90 45.54
N ARG A 600 -20.07 6.99 46.49
CA ARG A 600 -21.07 5.93 46.34
C ARG A 600 -22.44 6.58 46.26
N ILE A 601 -22.99 6.68 45.04
CA ILE A 601 -24.41 6.96 44.86
C ILE A 601 -25.17 5.78 45.45
N SER A 602 -25.73 5.93 46.65
CA SER A 602 -26.66 4.95 47.17
C SER A 602 -27.94 5.07 46.36
N LEU A 603 -28.34 4.00 45.66
CA LEU A 603 -29.68 3.87 45.09
C LEU A 603 -30.72 3.83 46.22
N LYS A 604 -31.15 5.00 46.68
CA LYS A 604 -32.40 5.14 47.41
C LYS A 604 -33.54 5.19 46.41
N VAL A 605 -34.38 4.19 46.49
CA VAL A 605 -35.62 4.06 45.73
C VAL A 605 -36.51 5.27 45.99
N HIS A 606 -36.92 5.98 44.94
CA HIS A 606 -38.17 6.71 44.91
C HIS A 606 -38.97 6.29 43.67
N LEU A 607 -40.21 5.89 43.94
CA LEU A 607 -41.24 5.53 42.97
C LEU A 607 -42.05 6.77 42.56
N PHE A 608 -42.91 6.61 41.54
CA PHE A 608 -43.88 7.57 41.00
C PHE A 608 -43.24 8.72 40.16
N GLU A 609 -43.71 9.08 38.96
CA GLU A 609 -44.88 8.64 38.18
C GLU A 609 -44.64 8.89 36.65
N PRO A 610 -45.37 8.24 35.72
CA PRO A 610 -45.16 8.41 34.28
C PRO A 610 -46.06 9.49 33.68
N VAL A 611 -45.46 10.48 33.00
CA VAL A 611 -46.22 11.48 32.22
C VAL A 611 -46.21 11.11 30.74
N TYR A 612 -47.40 10.76 30.23
CA TYR A 612 -47.66 10.61 28.81
C TYR A 612 -47.56 11.95 28.07
N PHE A 613 -47.05 11.94 26.83
CA PHE A 613 -47.37 13.00 25.87
C PHE A 613 -48.02 12.40 24.62
N CYS A 614 -49.24 12.86 24.36
CA CYS A 614 -50.07 12.46 23.22
C CYS A 614 -49.93 13.48 22.08
N SER A 615 -50.28 13.04 20.87
CA SER A 615 -50.17 13.80 19.63
C SER A 615 -51.22 14.90 19.42
N SER A 616 -50.90 15.78 18.46
CA SER A 616 -51.80 16.48 17.51
C SER A 616 -52.20 17.95 17.80
N THR A 617 -52.03 18.76 16.73
CA THR A 617 -52.88 19.89 16.22
C THR A 617 -53.80 20.67 17.18
N GLN A 618 -53.97 22.00 17.07
CA GLN A 618 -54.15 22.79 15.84
C GLN A 618 -54.09 24.32 16.12
N MET A 619 -53.80 25.11 15.08
CA MET A 619 -54.13 26.55 14.82
C MET A 619 -54.21 27.59 15.97
N GLY A 620 -53.46 28.68 15.79
CA GLY A 620 -53.61 29.99 16.41
C GLY A 620 -52.83 31.03 15.63
#